data_AF-A0A2Z5JFH6-F1
#
_entry.id   AF-A0A2Z5JFH6-F1
#
_cell.length_a   1.000
_cell.length_b   1.000
_cell.length_c   1.000
_cell.angle_alpha   90.00
_cell.angle_beta   90.00
_cell.angle_gamma   90.00
#
_symmetry.space_group_name_H-M   'P 1'
#
loop_
_entity.id
_entity.type
_entity.pdbx_description
1 polymer ?
#
loop_
_entity_poly.entity_id
_entity_poly.type
_entity_poly.pdbx_seq_one_letter_code
_entity_poly.pdbx_strand_id
1 'polypeptide(L)' 'MPAQRSRRVTWITAVERAAAALGCSPWKVGPCIRYSQPTRRYGHDAAVSCGSCRSEAGPRPA' A
#
# COMPACT_ATOMS: atom_id res chain seq x y z
N MET A 1 18.26 -22.92 -7.16
CA MET A 1 17.04 -22.08 -7.08
C MET A 1 17.26 -20.87 -6.17
N PRO A 2 17.52 -19.65 -6.69
CA PRO A 2 17.62 -18.44 -5.87
C PRO A 2 16.66 -17.34 -6.34
N ALA A 3 15.35 -17.53 -6.18
CA ALA A 3 14.37 -16.48 -6.51
C ALA A 3 13.70 -15.86 -5.26
N GLN A 4 13.68 -16.58 -4.14
CA GLN A 4 12.85 -16.20 -2.99
C GLN A 4 13.48 -15.07 -2.14
N ARG A 5 14.81 -14.99 -2.08
CA ARG A 5 15.54 -13.96 -1.31
C ARG A 5 15.48 -12.59 -2.00
N SER A 6 15.70 -12.52 -3.31
CA SER A 6 15.58 -11.26 -4.08
C SER A 6 14.18 -10.69 -3.99
N ARG A 7 13.15 -11.52 -4.12
CA ARG A 7 11.75 -11.06 -4.10
C ARG A 7 11.36 -10.40 -2.77
N ARG A 8 11.85 -10.93 -1.63
CA ARG A 8 11.65 -10.28 -0.31
C ARG A 8 12.36 -8.94 -0.21
N VAL A 9 13.61 -8.84 -0.70
CA VAL A 9 14.37 -7.58 -0.67
C VAL A 9 13.69 -6.50 -1.51
N THR A 10 13.23 -6.86 -2.72
CA THR A 10 12.48 -5.95 -3.60
C THR A 10 11.14 -5.52 -2.98
N TRP A 11 10.46 -6.43 -2.28
CA TRP A 11 9.22 -6.11 -1.58
C TRP A 11 9.44 -5.14 -0.41
N ILE A 12 10.47 -5.37 0.41
CA ILE A 12 10.81 -4.49 1.53
C ILE A 12 11.12 -3.08 1.01
N THR A 13 11.93 -2.95 -0.05
CA THR A 13 12.24 -1.63 -0.64
C THR A 13 11.02 -0.93 -1.25
N ALA A 14 10.09 -1.69 -1.86
CA ALA A 14 8.83 -1.12 -2.35
C ALA A 14 7.92 -0.65 -1.20
N VAL A 15 7.85 -1.42 -0.11
CA VAL A 15 7.09 -1.06 1.09
C VAL A 15 7.65 0.19 1.76
N GLU A 16 8.97 0.30 1.93
CA GLU A 16 9.63 1.49 2.50
C GLU A 16 9.35 2.75 1.66
N ARG A 17 9.49 2.66 0.33
CA ARG A 17 9.19 3.80 -0.56
C ARG A 17 7.73 4.20 -0.52
N ALA A 18 6.83 3.23 -0.50
CA ALA A 18 5.41 3.51 -0.39
C ALA A 18 5.07 4.12 0.98
N ALA A 19 5.71 3.66 2.05
CA ALA A 19 5.56 4.20 3.40
C ALA A 19 5.97 5.68 3.43
N ALA A 20 7.13 6.01 2.85
CA ALA A 20 7.59 7.39 2.70
C ALA A 20 6.63 8.26 1.87
N ALA A 21 6.16 7.75 0.73
CA ALA A 21 5.18 8.46 -0.12
C ALA A 21 3.83 8.68 0.58
N LEU A 22 3.43 7.74 1.45
CA LEU A 22 2.21 7.82 2.25
C LEU A 22 2.43 8.54 3.59
N GLY A 23 3.66 8.95 3.93
CA GLY A 23 4.01 9.54 5.23
C GLY A 23 3.70 8.64 6.43
N CYS A 24 3.74 7.32 6.27
CA CYS A 24 3.56 6.36 7.35
C CYS A 24 4.76 5.45 7.53
N SER A 25 4.74 4.68 8.61
CA SER A 25 5.70 3.62 8.86
C SER A 25 5.43 2.40 7.95
N PRO A 26 6.47 1.64 7.57
CA PRO A 26 6.37 0.50 6.65
C PRO A 26 5.45 -0.62 7.15
N TRP A 27 5.37 -0.85 8.46
CA TRP A 27 4.42 -1.80 9.07
C TRP A 27 2.95 -1.36 8.94
N LYS A 28 2.71 -0.08 8.63
CA LYS A 28 1.36 0.45 8.34
C LYS A 28 1.00 0.32 6.86
N VAL A 29 1.91 -0.12 6.00
CA VAL A 29 1.66 -0.32 4.57
C VAL A 29 1.24 -1.76 4.33
N GLY A 30 0.14 -1.94 3.59
CA GLY A 30 -0.30 -3.25 3.15
C GLY A 30 -0.87 -3.19 1.73
N PRO A 31 -1.09 -4.35 1.08
CA PRO A 31 -1.68 -4.40 -0.23
C PRO A 31 -3.18 -4.06 -0.16
N CYS A 32 -3.65 -3.31 -1.16
CA CYS A 32 -5.06 -3.09 -1.44
C CYS A 32 -5.72 -4.40 -1.88
N ILE A 33 -6.95 -4.63 -1.44
CA ILE A 33 -7.72 -5.85 -1.77
C ILE A 33 -7.97 -6.04 -3.27
N ARG A 34 -8.07 -4.94 -4.04
CA ARG A 34 -8.47 -5.00 -5.45
C ARG A 34 -7.28 -5.06 -6.42
N TYR A 35 -6.35 -4.12 -6.29
CA TYR A 35 -5.22 -3.98 -7.22
C TYR A 35 -3.87 -4.40 -6.65
N SER A 36 -3.82 -4.89 -5.41
CA SER A 36 -2.57 -5.23 -4.70
C SER A 36 -1.58 -4.06 -4.56
N GLN A 37 -2.00 -2.84 -4.89
CA GLN A 37 -1.18 -1.63 -4.73
C GLN A 37 -0.98 -1.30 -3.24
N PRO A 38 0.17 -0.70 -2.87
CA PRO A 38 0.43 -0.35 -1.49
C PRO A 38 -0.54 0.74 -1.00
N THR A 39 -1.14 0.49 0.17
CA THR A 39 -2.07 1.38 0.86
C THR A 39 -1.76 1.40 2.36
N ARG A 40 -2.13 2.48 3.04
CA ARG A 40 -2.02 2.59 4.50
C ARG A 40 -3.10 1.70 5.13
N ARG A 41 -2.75 0.57 5.75
CA ARG A 41 -3.69 -0.34 6.44
C ARG A 41 -4.06 0.09 7.85
N TYR A 42 -3.20 0.84 8.52
CA TYR A 42 -3.35 1.16 9.94
C TYR A 42 -3.11 2.65 10.22
N GLY A 43 -3.83 3.21 11.20
CA GLY A 43 -3.76 4.62 11.60
C GLY A 43 -5.01 5.41 11.23
N HIS A 44 -4.97 6.73 11.46
CA HIS A 44 -6.08 7.65 11.20
C HIS A 44 -6.51 7.62 9.72
N ASP A 45 -5.54 7.61 8.80
CA ASP A 45 -5.80 7.60 7.35
C ASP A 45 -5.78 6.17 6.77
N ALA A 46 -6.13 5.17 7.58
CA ALA A 46 -6.20 3.79 7.14
C ALA A 46 -7.25 3.63 6.02
N ALA A 47 -6.86 3.00 4.92
CA ALA A 47 -7.72 2.72 3.80
C ALA A 47 -7.47 1.31 3.26
N VAL A 48 -8.57 0.56 3.13
CA VAL A 48 -8.61 -0.77 2.52
C VAL A 48 -8.39 -0.69 0.99
N SER A 49 -8.67 0.49 0.42
CA SER A 49 -8.63 0.81 -1.01
C SER A 49 -7.46 1.75 -1.33
N CYS A 50 -6.67 1.45 -2.37
CA CYS A 50 -5.59 2.32 -2.83
C CYS A 50 -6.12 3.62 -3.45
N GLY A 51 -5.23 4.57 -3.75
CA GLY A 51 -5.56 5.82 -4.44
C GLY A 51 -6.40 5.60 -5.69
N SER A 52 -6.00 4.66 -6.57
CA SER A 52 -6.77 4.32 -7.78
C SER A 52 -8.18 3.82 -7.46
N CYS A 53 -8.33 2.88 -6.51
CA CYS A 53 -9.66 2.40 -6.12
C CYS A 53 -10.54 3.50 -5.53
N ARG A 54 -9.95 4.47 -4.82
CA ARG A 54 -10.68 5.62 -4.26
C ARG A 54 -11.08 6.60 -5.37
N SER A 55 -10.21 6.83 -6.34
CA SER A 55 -10.55 7.65 -7.52
C SER A 55 -11.67 7.02 -8.35
N GLU A 56 -11.70 5.68 -8.46
CA GLU A 56 -12.78 4.96 -9.13
C GLU A 56 -14.10 4.97 -8.35
N ALA A 57 -14.04 4.94 -7.02
CA ALA A 57 -15.22 4.94 -6.17
C ALA A 57 -15.96 6.29 -6.18
N GLY A 58 -15.31 7.36 -6.66
CA GLY A 58 -15.83 8.72 -6.60
C GLY A 58 -15.94 9.24 -5.15
N PRO A 59 -16.01 10.57 -4.95
CA PRO A 59 -16.42 11.11 -3.66
C PRO A 59 -17.82 10.57 -3.34
N ARG A 60 -18.03 10.11 -2.10
CA ARG A 60 -19.39 9.81 -1.62
C ARG A 60 -20.18 11.11 -1.74
N PRO A 61 -21.30 11.16 -2.50
CA PRO A 61 -22.15 12.34 -2.46
C PRO A 61 -22.62 12.54 -1.02
N ALA A 62 -22.58 13.81 -0.58
CA ALA A 62 -22.98 14.25 0.75
C ALA A 62 -24.46 13.96 1.02
#